data_AF-A0A7S1S7T3-F1
#
_entry.id   AF-A0A7S1S7T3-F1
#
_cell.length_a   1.000
_cell.length_b   1.000
_cell.length_c   1.000
_cell.angle_alpha   90.00
_cell.angle_beta   90.00
_cell.angle_gamma   90.00
#
_symmetry.space_group_name_H-M   'P 1'
#
loop_
_entity.id
_entity.type
_entity.pdbx_description
1 polymer ?
#
loop_
_entity_poly.entity_id
_entity_poly.type
_entity_poly.pdbx_seq_one_letter_code
_entity_poly.pdbx_strand_id
1 'polypeptide(L)'
;MGQSLSCVRDKLPSVLGGRGGSDPAAPDAGKAASVVHEANGEPQYTVEEAVALQQALHAAFAEESFQKLLRRAEALHPLRAQRGHPDQQAFTGHLQGLLLHVYRTVLPRKPWCLAPGWEGYSQMMARMASVAEEPKVLALKERLNSLLGLPRHTTIRPPQDEPVLLSTPDGSGEVPPYDAALLRDGDGDTAHEFWEEDRGGQLRQ
;
A
#
# COMPACT_ATOMS: atom_id res chain seq x y z
N MET A 1 49.70 -11.19 1.86
CA MET A 1 49.84 -9.72 1.76
C MET A 1 48.43 -9.16 1.69
N GLY A 2 47.88 -8.69 2.80
CA GLY A 2 47.54 -7.27 3.01
C GLY A 2 46.13 -6.99 2.46
N GLN A 3 45.14 -6.49 3.20
CA GLN A 3 45.19 -5.41 4.16
C GLN A 3 44.06 -5.57 5.20
N SER A 4 44.39 -5.35 6.47
CA SER A 4 43.44 -5.12 7.55
C SER A 4 42.81 -3.73 7.39
N LEU A 5 41.48 -3.63 7.48
CA LEU A 5 40.79 -2.36 7.70
C LEU A 5 40.32 -2.28 9.14
N SER A 6 41.07 -1.50 9.89
CA SER A 6 40.89 -1.10 11.29
C SER A 6 40.12 0.21 11.41
N CYS A 7 39.32 0.32 12.48
CA CYS A 7 38.86 1.56 13.13
C CYS A 7 37.89 2.43 12.29
N VAL A 8 36.75 2.90 12.81
CA VAL A 8 36.67 3.97 13.81
C VAL A 8 35.46 3.75 14.73
N ARG A 9 35.69 3.82 16.04
CA ARG A 9 34.65 3.93 17.09
C ARG A 9 34.43 5.41 17.35
N ASP A 10 33.31 5.96 16.90
CA ASP A 10 32.88 7.29 17.32
C ASP A 10 32.19 7.22 18.68
N LYS A 11 32.78 7.97 19.61
CA LYS A 11 32.44 8.07 21.02
C LYS A 11 31.68 9.38 21.17
N LEU A 12 30.36 9.32 21.33
CA LEU A 12 29.57 10.51 21.65
C LEU A 12 29.45 10.71 23.17
N PRO A 13 29.53 11.96 23.65
CA PRO A 13 29.58 12.28 25.07
C PRO A 13 28.23 12.17 25.76
N SER A 14 28.27 11.61 26.98
CA SER A 14 27.25 11.73 28.00
C SER A 14 26.90 13.19 28.29
N VAL A 15 25.64 13.56 28.09
CA VAL A 15 25.06 14.76 28.70
C VAL A 15 24.24 14.31 29.92
N LEU A 16 24.87 14.48 31.08
CA LEU A 16 24.24 14.60 32.39
C LEU A 16 23.70 16.04 32.50
N GLY A 17 22.41 16.19 32.80
CA GLY A 17 21.89 17.49 33.21
C GLY A 17 20.38 17.50 33.40
N GLY A 18 19.95 17.85 34.62
CA GLY A 18 18.64 18.48 34.82
C GLY A 18 17.61 17.71 35.64
N ARG A 19 17.92 17.48 36.93
CA ARG A 19 16.90 17.30 37.97
C ARG A 19 16.22 18.65 38.24
N GLY A 20 14.92 18.74 37.97
CA GLY A 20 13.97 19.69 38.54
C GLY A 20 12.60 19.05 38.37
N GLY A 21 11.86 18.62 39.40
CA GLY A 21 11.75 19.18 40.74
C GLY A 21 10.58 20.17 40.81
N SER A 22 9.39 19.78 40.34
CA SER A 22 8.12 20.51 40.55
C SER A 22 6.92 19.56 40.38
N ASP A 23 6.45 18.99 41.49
CA ASP A 23 5.08 18.44 41.65
C ASP A 23 4.24 19.49 42.43
N PRO A 24 2.90 19.40 42.50
CA PRO A 24 1.93 19.03 41.47
C PRO A 24 0.75 20.02 41.48
N ALA A 25 0.44 20.67 40.35
CA ALA A 25 -0.80 21.43 40.19
C ALA A 25 -1.77 20.61 39.35
N ALA A 26 -2.72 19.96 40.01
CA ALA A 26 -3.78 19.16 39.41
C ALA A 26 -4.64 20.02 38.47
N PRO A 27 -4.68 19.72 37.15
CA PRO A 27 -5.72 20.21 36.27
C PRO A 27 -6.80 19.14 36.18
N ASP A 28 -7.96 19.54 36.69
CA ASP A 28 -9.31 19.16 36.29
C ASP A 28 -9.42 18.03 35.26
N ALA A 29 -10.10 16.95 35.65
CA ALA A 29 -10.45 15.80 34.82
C ALA A 29 -11.52 16.21 33.79
N GLY A 30 -11.14 17.12 32.90
CA GLY A 30 -11.84 17.44 31.68
C GLY A 30 -11.78 16.23 30.77
N LYS A 31 -12.84 15.42 30.83
CA LYS A 31 -13.18 14.32 29.93
C LYS A 31 -12.92 14.78 28.50
N ALA A 32 -11.72 14.46 27.99
CA ALA A 32 -11.31 14.75 26.63
C ALA A 32 -12.23 13.95 25.71
N ALA A 33 -13.34 14.58 25.33
CA ALA A 33 -14.15 14.12 24.22
C ALA A 33 -13.23 14.14 23.01
N SER A 34 -12.70 12.95 22.68
CA SER A 34 -12.01 12.71 21.42
C SER A 34 -12.93 13.24 20.33
N VAL A 35 -12.50 14.34 19.71
CA VAL A 35 -13.20 14.94 18.58
C VAL A 35 -13.14 13.91 17.47
N VAL A 36 -14.27 13.23 17.26
CA VAL A 36 -14.41 12.21 16.22
C VAL A 36 -14.43 12.96 14.90
N HIS A 37 -13.28 13.03 14.22
CA HIS A 37 -13.19 13.57 12.87
C HIS A 37 -13.81 12.57 11.89
N GLU A 38 -15.12 12.70 11.66
CA GLU A 38 -15.85 11.96 10.63
C GLU A 38 -15.61 12.58 9.24
N ALA A 39 -14.38 12.48 8.72
CA ALA A 39 -14.07 12.99 7.38
C ALA A 39 -14.71 12.17 6.24
N ASN A 40 -15.37 11.03 6.54
CA ASN A 40 -16.03 10.17 5.55
C ASN A 40 -17.17 9.30 6.12
N GLY A 41 -17.67 9.61 7.32
CA GLY A 41 -18.65 8.77 8.04
C GLY A 41 -18.12 7.41 8.56
N GLU A 42 -16.93 6.99 8.13
CA GLU A 42 -16.26 5.81 8.68
C GLU A 42 -15.40 6.15 9.90
N PRO A 43 -15.46 5.34 10.97
CA PRO A 43 -14.66 5.56 12.17
C PRO A 43 -13.16 5.37 11.86
N GLN A 44 -12.36 6.42 12.08
CA GLN A 44 -10.91 6.37 11.94
C GLN A 44 -10.29 5.57 13.10
N TYR A 45 -9.22 4.83 12.82
CA TYR A 45 -8.50 4.10 13.85
C TYR A 45 -7.70 5.02 14.75
N THR A 46 -7.64 4.67 16.04
CA THR A 46 -6.61 5.22 16.93
C THR A 46 -5.24 4.65 16.58
N VAL A 47 -4.17 5.29 17.07
CA VAL A 47 -2.80 4.80 16.86
C VAL A 47 -2.63 3.40 17.46
N GLU A 48 -3.22 3.14 18.62
CA GLU A 48 -3.18 1.85 19.31
C GLU A 48 -3.88 0.76 18.51
N GLU A 49 -5.06 1.06 17.96
CA GLU A 49 -5.83 0.12 17.14
C GLU A 49 -5.10 -0.21 15.83
N ALA A 50 -4.56 0.81 15.18
CA ALA A 50 -3.77 0.63 13.95
C ALA A 50 -2.51 -0.21 14.21
N VAL A 51 -1.79 0.05 15.30
CA VAL A 51 -0.63 -0.76 15.71
C VAL A 51 -1.04 -2.20 16.01
N ALA A 52 -2.12 -2.42 16.75
CA ALA A 52 -2.62 -3.76 17.07
C ALA A 52 -3.02 -4.55 15.80
N LEU A 53 -3.71 -3.90 14.86
CA LEU A 53 -4.06 -4.50 13.57
C LEU A 53 -2.82 -4.86 12.75
N GLN A 54 -1.85 -3.95 12.63
CA GLN A 54 -0.60 -4.20 11.91
C GLN A 54 0.23 -5.32 12.56
N GLN A 55 0.24 -5.42 13.89
CA GLN A 55 0.87 -6.53 14.61
C GLN A 55 0.18 -7.87 14.34
N ALA A 56 -1.15 -7.90 14.30
CA ALA A 56 -1.91 -9.10 13.99
C ALA A 56 -1.66 -9.59 12.54
N LEU A 57 -1.62 -8.65 11.59
CA LEU A 57 -1.23 -8.95 10.21
C LEU A 57 0.20 -9.50 10.17
N HIS A 58 1.16 -8.81 10.81
CA HIS A 58 2.54 -9.27 10.89
C HIS A 58 2.64 -10.69 11.47
N ALA A 59 1.94 -11.00 12.55
CA ALA A 59 1.93 -12.33 13.15
C ALA A 59 1.42 -13.40 12.18
N ALA A 60 0.31 -13.12 11.48
CA ALA A 60 -0.26 -14.03 10.48
C ALA A 60 0.68 -14.25 9.28
N PHE A 61 1.35 -13.20 8.80
CA PHE A 61 2.36 -13.35 7.75
C PHE A 61 3.62 -14.06 8.23
N ALA A 62 3.96 -13.94 9.51
CA ALA A 62 5.09 -14.63 10.12
C ALA A 62 4.84 -16.14 10.36
N GLU A 63 3.61 -16.62 10.18
CA GLU A 63 3.28 -18.03 10.34
C GLU A 63 4.13 -18.91 9.39
N GLU A 64 4.64 -20.03 9.91
CA GLU A 64 5.54 -20.90 9.16
C GLU A 64 4.89 -21.48 7.91
N SER A 65 3.59 -21.76 7.96
CA SER A 65 2.77 -22.21 6.83
C SER A 65 2.77 -21.18 5.70
N PHE A 66 2.50 -19.91 6.02
CA PHE A 66 2.54 -18.80 5.07
C PHE A 66 3.95 -18.65 4.47
N GLN A 67 4.97 -18.62 5.32
CA GLN A 67 6.37 -18.46 4.90
C GLN A 67 6.88 -19.62 4.02
N LYS A 68 6.38 -20.84 4.22
CA LYS A 68 6.64 -21.98 3.31
C LYS A 68 6.02 -21.76 1.94
N LEU A 69 4.78 -21.26 1.88
CA LEU A 69 4.09 -20.97 0.62
C LEU A 69 4.75 -19.80 -0.12
N LEU A 70 5.14 -18.74 0.59
CA LEU A 70 5.85 -17.59 0.01
C LEU A 70 7.17 -18.03 -0.64
N ARG A 71 8.03 -18.76 0.09
CA ARG A 71 9.29 -19.29 -0.46
C ARG A 71 9.09 -20.21 -1.66
N ARG A 72 8.02 -21.02 -1.65
CA ARG A 72 7.66 -21.85 -2.81
C ARG A 72 7.28 -20.98 -4.01
N ALA A 73 6.50 -19.93 -3.82
CA ALA A 73 6.16 -18.99 -4.89
C ALA A 73 7.41 -18.28 -5.44
N GLU A 74 8.34 -17.89 -4.58
CA GLU A 74 9.63 -17.30 -5.00
C GLU A 74 10.49 -18.26 -5.82
N ALA A 75 10.52 -19.54 -5.43
CA ALA A 75 11.26 -20.58 -6.15
C ALA A 75 10.66 -20.90 -7.53
N LEU A 76 9.34 -20.73 -7.69
CA LEU A 76 8.66 -20.89 -8.98
C LEU A 76 8.94 -19.74 -9.95
N HIS A 77 9.32 -18.57 -9.44
CA HIS A 77 9.49 -17.33 -10.20
C HIS A 77 10.89 -16.71 -9.95
N PRO A 78 11.97 -17.38 -10.40
CA PRO A 78 13.34 -16.96 -10.12
C PRO A 78 13.71 -15.64 -10.82
N LEU A 79 13.08 -15.32 -11.96
CA LEU A 79 13.39 -14.14 -12.76
C LEU A 79 12.49 -12.94 -12.41
N ARG A 80 11.71 -13.01 -11.33
CA ARG A 80 10.78 -11.94 -10.90
C ARG A 80 11.43 -10.56 -10.67
N ALA A 81 12.73 -10.52 -10.41
CA ALA A 81 13.48 -9.28 -10.21
C ALA A 81 13.87 -8.59 -11.54
N GLN A 82 13.76 -9.29 -12.67
CA GLN A 82 14.07 -8.72 -13.98
C GLN A 82 12.86 -7.92 -14.48
N ARG A 83 13.08 -6.63 -14.72
CA ARG A 83 12.03 -5.71 -15.18
C ARG A 83 11.43 -6.19 -16.50
N GLY A 84 10.11 -6.36 -16.52
CA GLY A 84 9.35 -6.77 -17.72
C GLY A 84 9.32 -8.28 -17.97
N HIS A 85 9.94 -9.10 -17.12
CA HIS A 85 9.86 -10.55 -17.25
C HIS A 85 8.46 -11.05 -16.81
N PRO A 86 7.85 -12.05 -17.49
CA PRO A 86 6.53 -12.57 -17.13
C PRO A 86 6.44 -13.13 -15.70
N ASP A 87 7.54 -13.71 -15.19
CA ASP A 87 7.67 -14.12 -13.77
C ASP A 87 7.28 -13.03 -12.78
N GLN A 88 7.53 -11.76 -13.11
CA GLN A 88 7.18 -10.65 -12.22
C GLN A 88 5.65 -10.61 -12.01
N GLN A 89 4.87 -10.63 -13.10
CA GLN A 89 3.41 -10.62 -13.04
C GLN A 89 2.87 -11.91 -12.40
N ALA A 90 3.42 -13.06 -12.78
CA ALA A 90 3.01 -14.35 -12.23
C ALA A 90 3.28 -14.46 -10.73
N PHE A 91 4.44 -13.97 -10.26
CA PHE A 91 4.76 -13.87 -8.84
C PHE A 91 3.83 -12.90 -8.11
N THR A 92 3.55 -11.71 -8.68
CA THR A 92 2.61 -10.76 -8.09
C THR A 92 1.22 -11.36 -7.91
N GLY A 93 0.72 -12.10 -8.90
CA GLY A 93 -0.56 -12.81 -8.79
C GLY A 93 -0.56 -13.87 -7.68
N HIS A 94 0.49 -14.68 -7.58
CA HIS A 94 0.66 -15.64 -6.48
C HIS A 94 0.71 -14.95 -5.12
N LEU A 95 1.49 -13.88 -4.99
CA LEU A 95 1.61 -13.11 -3.75
C LEU A 95 0.25 -12.52 -3.35
N GLN A 96 -0.49 -11.91 -4.28
CA GLN A 96 -1.83 -11.39 -4.04
C GLN A 96 -2.79 -12.47 -3.52
N GLY A 97 -2.74 -13.69 -4.07
CA GLY A 97 -3.52 -14.82 -3.56
C GLY A 97 -3.17 -15.19 -2.12
N LEU A 98 -1.88 -15.19 -1.76
CA LEU A 98 -1.43 -15.44 -0.39
C LEU A 98 -1.87 -14.32 0.57
N LEU A 99 -1.73 -13.05 0.16
CA LEU A 99 -2.17 -11.89 0.95
C LEU A 99 -3.67 -11.94 1.21
N LEU A 100 -4.46 -12.26 0.17
CA LEU A 100 -5.91 -12.38 0.27
C LEU A 100 -6.33 -13.44 1.31
N HIS A 101 -5.60 -14.55 1.41
CA HIS A 101 -5.85 -15.56 2.44
C HIS A 101 -5.70 -14.97 3.85
N VAL A 102 -4.62 -14.23 4.12
CA VAL A 102 -4.39 -13.59 5.42
C VAL A 102 -5.44 -12.51 5.71
N TYR A 103 -5.82 -11.70 4.72
CA TYR A 103 -6.87 -10.70 4.92
C TYR A 103 -8.22 -11.33 5.24
N ARG A 104 -8.56 -12.47 4.63
CA ARG A 104 -9.79 -13.22 4.96
C ARG A 104 -9.79 -13.79 6.37
N THR A 105 -8.63 -14.11 6.94
CA THR A 105 -8.54 -14.70 8.29
C THR A 105 -8.40 -13.67 9.40
N VAL A 106 -7.68 -12.56 9.16
CA VAL A 106 -7.38 -11.55 10.17
C VAL A 106 -8.48 -10.49 10.24
N LEU A 107 -8.83 -9.86 9.10
CA LEU A 107 -9.67 -8.65 9.09
C LEU A 107 -11.07 -8.81 9.72
N PRO A 108 -11.77 -9.96 9.56
CA PRO A 108 -13.08 -10.16 10.18
C PRO A 108 -13.05 -10.34 11.71
N ARG A 109 -11.87 -10.50 12.32
CA ARG A 109 -11.77 -10.71 13.77
C ARG A 109 -12.09 -9.42 14.53
N LYS A 110 -12.60 -9.59 15.75
CA LYS A 110 -12.75 -8.48 16.70
C LYS A 110 -11.36 -8.01 17.16
N PRO A 111 -11.14 -6.69 17.37
CA PRO A 111 -12.13 -5.62 17.39
C PRO A 111 -12.42 -4.97 16.01
N TRP A 112 -11.72 -5.36 14.94
CA TRP A 112 -11.73 -4.65 13.67
C TRP A 112 -13.03 -4.83 12.87
N CYS A 113 -13.57 -6.05 12.86
CA CYS A 113 -14.85 -6.40 12.24
C CYS A 113 -14.98 -5.92 10.78
N LEU A 114 -13.90 -5.99 10.00
CA LEU A 114 -13.88 -5.55 8.61
C LEU A 114 -14.32 -6.69 7.67
N ALA A 115 -14.71 -6.32 6.43
CA ALA A 115 -15.03 -7.31 5.40
C ALA A 115 -13.84 -8.26 5.13
N PRO A 116 -14.06 -9.55 4.82
CA PRO A 116 -12.98 -10.45 4.44
C PRO A 116 -12.43 -10.10 3.05
N GLY A 117 -11.10 -10.06 2.91
CA GLY A 117 -10.43 -9.94 1.60
C GLY A 117 -10.06 -8.51 1.19
N TRP A 118 -10.10 -8.20 -0.11
CA TRP A 118 -9.65 -6.90 -0.65
C TRP A 118 -10.55 -5.73 -0.25
N GLU A 119 -11.85 -5.97 -0.11
CA GLU A 119 -12.80 -4.96 0.35
C GLU A 119 -12.44 -4.48 1.77
N GLY A 120 -12.21 -5.42 2.70
CA GLY A 120 -11.76 -5.07 4.05
C GLY A 120 -10.38 -4.45 4.08
N TYR A 121 -9.49 -4.81 3.16
CA TYR A 121 -8.20 -4.13 3.03
C TYR A 121 -8.39 -2.65 2.65
N SER A 122 -9.29 -2.35 1.70
CA SER A 122 -9.62 -0.96 1.34
C SER A 122 -10.24 -0.20 2.51
N GLN A 123 -11.19 -0.80 3.25
CA GLN A 123 -11.75 -0.22 4.48
C GLN A 123 -10.66 0.02 5.54
N MET A 124 -9.75 -0.94 5.74
CA MET A 124 -8.61 -0.80 6.64
C MET A 124 -7.76 0.40 6.25
N MET A 125 -7.41 0.54 4.96
CA MET A 125 -6.60 1.66 4.49
C MET A 125 -7.30 3.01 4.67
N ALA A 126 -8.62 3.07 4.42
CA ALA A 126 -9.43 4.27 4.63
C ALA A 126 -9.49 4.68 6.12
N ARG A 127 -9.66 3.72 7.03
CA ARG A 127 -9.68 3.98 8.48
C ARG A 127 -8.30 4.26 9.08
N MET A 128 -7.23 3.80 8.42
CA MET A 128 -5.86 4.07 8.82
C MET A 128 -5.32 5.40 8.25
N ALA A 129 -6.09 6.12 7.43
CA ALA A 129 -5.60 7.30 6.71
C ALA A 129 -5.05 8.38 7.64
N SER A 130 -5.74 8.65 8.77
CA SER A 130 -5.33 9.66 9.75
C SER A 130 -4.04 9.31 10.51
N VAL A 131 -3.70 8.03 10.63
CA VAL A 131 -2.56 7.51 11.40
C VAL A 131 -1.48 6.88 10.51
N ALA A 132 -1.58 7.06 9.18
CA ALA A 132 -0.72 6.40 8.21
C ALA A 132 0.75 6.85 8.32
N GLU A 133 0.97 8.08 8.77
CA GLU A 133 2.29 8.73 8.92
C GLU A 133 2.92 8.54 10.31
N GLU A 134 2.19 7.91 11.24
CA GLU A 134 2.68 7.67 12.59
C GLU A 134 3.95 6.79 12.57
N PRO A 135 5.05 7.18 13.25
CA PRO A 135 6.33 6.46 13.18
C PRO A 135 6.22 4.98 13.56
N LYS A 136 5.35 4.65 14.53
CA LYS A 136 5.11 3.26 14.95
C LYS A 136 4.44 2.44 13.86
N VAL A 137 3.50 3.03 13.13
CA VAL A 137 2.78 2.37 12.03
C VAL A 137 3.72 2.18 10.84
N LEU A 138 4.53 3.19 10.51
CA LEU A 138 5.55 3.11 9.46
C LEU A 138 6.58 2.01 9.75
N ALA A 139 7.11 1.94 10.97
CA ALA A 139 8.06 0.90 11.36
C ALA A 139 7.47 -0.53 11.22
N LEU A 140 6.18 -0.71 11.54
CA LEU A 140 5.50 -2.00 11.35
C LEU A 140 5.25 -2.32 9.87
N LYS A 141 4.89 -1.32 9.05
CA LYS A 141 4.79 -1.47 7.59
C LYS A 141 6.11 -1.90 6.96
N GLU A 142 7.22 -1.26 7.34
CA GLU A 142 8.55 -1.65 6.85
C GLU A 142 8.94 -3.07 7.26
N ARG A 143 8.60 -3.46 8.49
CA ARG A 143 8.82 -4.82 8.99
C ARG A 143 7.98 -5.85 8.22
N LEU A 144 6.72 -5.52 7.92
CA LEU A 144 5.85 -6.33 7.07
C LEU A 144 6.42 -6.50 5.67
N ASN A 145 6.85 -5.40 5.04
CA ASN A 145 7.45 -5.44 3.70
C ASN A 145 8.72 -6.30 3.70
N SER A 146 9.58 -6.15 4.71
CA SER A 146 10.79 -6.97 4.86
C SER A 146 10.46 -8.47 4.97
N LEU A 147 9.39 -8.82 5.70
CA LEU A 147 8.93 -10.19 5.89
C LEU A 147 8.31 -10.79 4.62
N LEU A 148 7.70 -9.96 3.77
CA LEU A 148 7.18 -10.35 2.45
C LEU A 148 8.25 -10.35 1.35
N GLY A 149 9.49 -10.00 1.66
CA GLY A 149 10.57 -9.86 0.66
C GLY A 149 10.40 -8.66 -0.27
N LEU A 150 9.61 -7.66 0.14
CA LEU A 150 9.34 -6.44 -0.61
C LEU A 150 10.28 -5.30 -0.17
N PRO A 151 10.58 -4.32 -1.06
CA PRO A 151 11.24 -3.09 -0.66
C PRO A 151 10.53 -2.38 0.50
N ARG A 152 11.30 -1.70 1.37
CA ARG A 152 10.80 -1.12 2.64
C ARG A 152 9.58 -0.22 2.48
N HIS A 153 9.51 0.56 1.41
CA HIS A 153 8.46 1.54 1.16
C HIS A 153 7.44 1.07 0.11
N THR A 154 7.42 -0.23 -0.21
CA THR A 154 6.42 -0.77 -1.14
C THR A 154 5.03 -0.69 -0.52
N THR A 155 4.07 -0.17 -1.30
CA THR A 155 2.65 -0.19 -0.94
C THR A 155 2.00 -1.34 -1.66
N ILE A 156 1.42 -2.27 -0.90
CA ILE A 156 0.58 -3.34 -1.44
C ILE A 156 -0.65 -2.68 -2.03
N ARG A 157 -0.97 -2.96 -3.29
CA ARG A 157 -2.20 -2.50 -3.92
C ARG A 157 -3.12 -3.68 -4.16
N PRO A 158 -4.44 -3.54 -4.00
CA PRO A 158 -5.38 -4.50 -4.53
C PRO A 158 -5.09 -4.75 -6.01
N PRO A 159 -5.39 -5.95 -6.55
CA PRO A 159 -5.40 -6.15 -7.99
C PRO A 159 -6.29 -5.08 -8.62
N GLN A 160 -5.84 -4.51 -9.73
CA GLN A 160 -6.73 -3.68 -10.52
C GLN A 160 -7.85 -4.59 -11.00
N ASP A 161 -9.09 -4.28 -10.65
CA ASP A 161 -10.23 -4.96 -11.26
C ASP A 161 -10.11 -4.67 -12.76
N GLU A 162 -9.67 -5.68 -13.53
CA GLU A 162 -9.75 -5.59 -14.97
C GLU A 162 -11.23 -5.35 -15.27
N PRO A 163 -11.58 -4.24 -15.96
CA PRO A 163 -12.97 -3.98 -16.29
C PRO A 163 -13.47 -5.22 -17.02
N VAL A 164 -14.41 -5.93 -16.40
CA VAL A 164 -15.00 -7.10 -17.03
C VAL A 164 -15.79 -6.55 -18.20
N LEU A 165 -15.16 -6.54 -19.37
CA LEU A 165 -15.82 -6.24 -20.63
C LEU A 165 -16.73 -7.43 -20.93
N LEU A 166 -17.88 -7.44 -20.25
CA LEU A 166 -18.94 -8.38 -20.56
C LEU A 166 -19.47 -7.99 -21.93
N SER A 167 -19.02 -8.70 -22.97
CA SER A 167 -19.72 -8.72 -24.25
C SER A 167 -21.10 -9.27 -23.98
N THR A 168 -22.09 -8.38 -23.84
CA THR A 168 -23.46 -8.82 -23.68
C THR A 168 -23.89 -9.48 -24.99
N PRO A 169 -24.56 -10.64 -24.93
CA PRO A 169 -24.90 -11.42 -26.13
C PRO A 169 -25.89 -10.70 -27.07
N ASP A 170 -26.55 -9.65 -26.59
CA ASP A 170 -27.42 -8.76 -27.33
C ASP A 170 -26.69 -7.54 -27.94
N GLY A 171 -25.38 -7.39 -27.69
CA GLY A 171 -24.60 -6.23 -28.11
C GLY A 171 -24.93 -4.93 -27.35
N SER A 172 -25.78 -4.97 -26.32
CA SER A 172 -26.17 -3.77 -25.57
C SER A 172 -25.05 -3.15 -24.72
N GLY A 173 -23.96 -3.89 -24.48
CA GLY A 173 -22.72 -3.43 -23.85
C GLY A 173 -21.61 -3.10 -24.85
N GLU A 174 -21.90 -3.15 -26.16
CA GLU A 174 -21.00 -2.60 -27.16
C GLU A 174 -20.95 -1.10 -26.90
N VAL A 175 -19.85 -0.64 -26.29
CA VAL A 175 -19.56 0.80 -26.22
C VAL A 175 -19.61 1.26 -27.67
N PRO A 176 -20.52 2.19 -28.03
CA PRO A 176 -20.58 2.68 -29.39
C PRO A 176 -19.15 3.04 -29.80
N PRO A 177 -18.67 2.65 -30.99
CA PRO A 177 -17.44 3.26 -31.49
C PRO A 177 -17.62 4.75 -31.27
N TYR A 178 -16.67 5.40 -30.61
CA TYR A 178 -16.74 6.83 -30.32
C TYR A 178 -16.63 7.57 -31.66
N ASP A 179 -17.70 7.53 -32.46
CA ASP A 179 -18.01 8.40 -33.60
C ASP A 179 -18.65 9.70 -33.09
N ALA A 180 -18.57 9.96 -31.78
CA ALA A 180 -18.89 11.26 -31.22
C ALA A 180 -17.99 12.27 -31.93
N ALA A 181 -18.61 13.11 -32.77
CA ALA A 181 -17.95 14.21 -33.45
C ALA A 181 -17.09 14.94 -32.42
N LEU A 182 -15.78 14.81 -32.62
CA LEU A 182 -14.74 15.40 -31.80
C LEU A 182 -15.14 16.85 -31.50
N LEU A 183 -15.07 17.23 -30.21
CA LEU A 183 -15.42 18.59 -29.79
C LEU A 183 -14.62 19.57 -30.66
N ARG A 184 -15.33 20.32 -31.49
CA ARG A 184 -14.79 21.49 -32.16
C ARG A 184 -14.62 22.57 -31.11
N ASP A 185 -13.41 23.07 -30.96
CA ASP A 185 -13.15 24.25 -30.15
C ASP A 185 -13.76 25.51 -30.80
N GLY A 186 -13.57 26.66 -30.15
CA GLY A 186 -14.17 27.92 -30.58
C GLY A 186 -13.60 28.47 -31.90
N ASP A 187 -12.46 27.93 -32.32
CA ASP A 187 -11.70 28.19 -33.53
C ASP A 187 -12.13 27.28 -34.69
N GLY A 188 -12.77 26.15 -34.38
CA GLY A 188 -13.36 25.26 -35.36
C GLY A 188 -12.39 24.21 -35.91
N ASP A 189 -11.26 24.00 -35.24
CA ASP A 189 -10.42 22.84 -35.41
C ASP A 189 -10.85 21.72 -34.46
N THR A 190 -10.29 20.54 -34.74
CA THR A 190 -10.69 19.31 -34.07
C THR A 190 -9.60 19.03 -33.04
N ALA A 191 -9.92 18.99 -31.75
CA ALA A 191 -8.96 19.07 -30.63
C ALA A 191 -7.93 17.92 -30.47
N HIS A 192 -7.66 17.15 -31.53
CA HIS A 192 -6.62 16.13 -31.60
C HIS A 192 -5.92 16.14 -32.96
N GLU A 193 -5.21 17.21 -33.28
CA GLU A 193 -4.11 17.10 -34.24
C GLU A 193 -2.92 16.40 -33.55
N PHE A 194 -2.86 15.08 -33.72
CA PHE A 194 -1.63 14.36 -33.43
C PHE A 194 -0.64 14.67 -34.55
N TRP A 195 0.46 15.35 -34.21
CA TRP A 195 1.57 15.50 -35.13
C TRP A 195 2.16 14.11 -35.41
N GLU A 196 2.02 13.61 -36.62
CA GLU A 196 2.73 12.41 -37.04
C GLU A 196 4.17 12.78 -37.37
N GLU A 197 5.11 12.19 -36.63
CA GLU A 197 6.54 12.32 -36.92
C GLU A 197 6.86 11.45 -38.13
N ASP A 198 7.29 12.09 -39.23
CA ASP A 198 7.68 11.34 -40.41
C ASP A 198 8.97 10.54 -40.17
N ARG A 199 9.34 9.65 -41.11
CA ARG A 199 10.57 8.85 -41.01
C ARG A 199 11.86 9.70 -41.01
N GLY A 200 11.77 11.00 -41.26
CA GLY A 200 12.86 11.97 -41.17
C GLY A 200 12.89 12.75 -39.85
N GLY A 201 11.98 12.49 -38.91
CA GLY A 201 11.91 13.21 -37.63
C GLY A 201 11.27 14.60 -37.74
N GLN A 202 10.56 14.90 -38.83
CA GLN A 202 9.82 16.14 -38.96
C GLN A 202 8.35 15.90 -38.60
N LEU A 203 7.87 16.70 -37.66
CA LEU A 203 6.46 16.74 -37.30
C LEU A 203 5.69 17.40 -38.46
N ARG A 204 4.74 16.65 -39.02
CA ARG A 204 3.81 17.16 -40.03
C ARG A 204 2.39 17.11 -39.49
N GLN A 205 1.64 18.13 -39.89
CA GLN A 205 0.21 18.31 -39.65
C GLN A 205 -0.55 17.76 -40.86
#